data_AF-A0A6A6XT40-F1
#
_entry.id   AF-A0A6A6XT40-F1
#
_cell.length_a   1.000
_cell.length_b   1.000
_cell.length_c   1.000
_cell.angle_alpha   90.00
_cell.angle_beta   90.00
_cell.angle_gamma   90.00
#
_symmetry.space_group_name_H-M   'P 1'
#
loop_
_entity.id
_entity.type
_entity.pdbx_description
1 polymer ?
#
loop_
_entity_poly.entity_id
_entity_poly.type
_entity_poly.pdbx_seq_one_letter_code
_entity_poly.pdbx_strand_id
1 'polypeptide(L)'
;MCRQLPSIFTPIIAPLIMNWSGAMKKVRTSIRQVVERRMREIDPAPHSLPKCKIDRLTQQVGALFFASSHQIRMALVYAIYSLCTHPEYVEPLRSEIMDMIHPESNGYFPNDEQRQLRKEFRTKYTDVSAQCPYWESTKKPCPRRWYVSDTLKLALVHLIMNYEVKLADEETPRSFFWTAALVPRLSTRILVRKREHTEYTKE
;
A
#
# COMPACT_ATOMS: atom_id res chain seq x y z
N MET A 1 9.63 12.25 13.75
CA MET A 1 9.68 13.17 14.90
C MET A 1 10.70 12.74 15.95
N CYS A 2 10.52 11.64 16.69
CA CYS A 2 11.36 11.32 17.85
C CYS A 2 12.86 11.04 17.57
N ARG A 3 13.25 10.83 16.30
CA ARG A 3 14.64 10.57 15.88
C ARG A 3 15.42 11.84 15.49
N GLN A 4 14.73 12.97 15.32
CA GLN A 4 15.30 14.29 15.01
C GLN A 4 15.44 15.17 16.26
N LEU A 5 14.96 14.70 17.40
CA LEU A 5 15.12 15.38 18.68
C LEU A 5 16.44 14.92 19.31
N PRO A 6 17.20 15.83 19.95
CA PRO A 6 18.33 15.45 20.79
C PRO A 6 17.87 14.37 21.78
N SER A 7 18.70 13.35 22.03
CA SER A 7 18.34 12.18 22.85
C SER A 7 17.78 12.55 24.23
N ILE A 8 18.13 13.74 24.73
CA ILE A 8 17.67 14.36 25.97
C ILE A 8 16.16 14.66 25.97
N PHE A 9 15.57 15.05 24.84
CA PHE A 9 14.17 15.45 24.76
C PHE A 9 13.21 14.33 24.35
N THR A 10 13.74 13.24 23.77
CA THR A 10 12.98 12.04 23.39
C THR A 10 12.14 11.45 24.53
N PRO A 11 12.63 11.29 25.78
CA PRO A 11 11.82 10.72 26.87
C PRO A 11 10.67 11.62 27.32
N ILE A 12 10.68 12.91 26.98
CA ILE A 12 9.64 13.88 27.35
C ILE A 12 8.65 14.04 26.20
N ILE A 13 9.16 14.26 24.99
CA ILE A 13 8.36 14.60 23.82
C ILE A 13 7.64 13.37 23.25
N ALA A 14 8.23 12.17 23.32
CA ALA A 14 7.56 10.97 22.81
C ALA A 14 6.29 10.62 23.62
N PRO A 15 6.30 10.60 24.97
CA PRO A 15 5.08 10.45 25.75
C PRO A 15 4.09 11.60 25.54
N LEU A 16 4.57 12.85 25.44
CA LEU A 16 3.72 14.01 25.20
C LEU A 16 2.97 13.89 23.87
N ILE A 17 3.65 13.69 22.75
CA ILE A 17 3.01 13.55 21.43
C ILE A 17 2.05 12.34 21.40
N MET A 18 2.43 11.22 22.02
CA MET A 18 1.59 10.03 22.06
C MET A 18 0.37 10.16 22.98
N ASN A 19 0.48 10.90 24.08
CA ASN A 19 -0.64 11.19 24.99
C ASN A 19 -1.50 12.37 24.53
N TRP A 20 -0.96 13.30 23.73
CA TRP A 20 -1.60 14.59 23.44
C TRP A 20 -2.93 14.45 22.69
N SER A 21 -3.08 13.45 21.81
CA SER A 21 -4.32 13.30 21.05
C SER A 21 -5.40 12.48 21.76
N GLY A 22 -5.07 11.68 22.79
CA GLY A 22 -5.94 10.63 23.33
C GLY A 22 -6.41 9.58 22.30
N ALA A 23 -6.08 9.75 21.02
CA ALA A 23 -6.56 8.95 19.91
C ALA A 23 -6.05 7.51 20.03
N MET A 24 -4.80 7.32 20.47
CA MET A 24 -4.24 5.99 20.75
C MET A 24 -4.99 5.26 21.86
N LYS A 25 -5.47 5.97 22.88
CA LYS A 25 -6.30 5.40 23.94
C LYS A 25 -7.66 4.97 23.38
N LYS A 26 -8.27 5.80 22.52
CA LYS A 26 -9.52 5.48 21.84
C LYS A 26 -9.38 4.26 20.92
N VAL A 27 -8.38 4.26 20.03
CA VAL A 27 -8.05 3.14 19.13
C VAL A 27 -7.81 1.86 19.91
N ARG A 28 -7.00 1.89 20.97
CA ARG A 28 -6.75 0.72 21.82
C ARG A 28 -8.04 0.19 22.43
N THR A 29 -8.89 1.07 22.95
CA THR A 29 -10.17 0.69 23.56
C THR A 29 -11.09 0.03 22.55
N SER A 30 -11.21 0.59 21.34
CA SER A 30 -12.02 0.01 20.26
C SER A 30 -11.48 -1.34 19.79
N ILE A 31 -10.17 -1.47 19.58
CA ILE A 31 -9.55 -2.75 19.18
C ILE A 31 -9.77 -3.79 20.29
N ARG A 32 -9.57 -3.41 21.55
CA ARG A 32 -9.75 -4.31 22.69
C ARG A 32 -11.16 -4.87 22.76
N GLN A 33 -12.19 -4.03 22.56
CA GLN A 33 -13.58 -4.47 22.53
C GLN A 33 -13.84 -5.54 21.44
N VAL A 34 -13.24 -5.36 20.26
CA VAL A 34 -13.37 -6.34 19.16
C VAL A 34 -12.62 -7.62 19.47
N VAL A 35 -11.39 -7.53 19.97
CA VAL A 35 -10.59 -8.71 20.36
C VAL A 35 -11.31 -9.51 21.43
N GLU A 36 -11.82 -8.86 22.48
CA GLU A 36 -12.58 -9.51 23.54
C GLU A 36 -13.85 -10.20 23.02
N ARG A 37 -14.58 -9.54 22.10
CA ARG A 37 -15.76 -10.14 21.46
C ARG A 37 -15.40 -11.40 20.67
N ARG A 38 -14.39 -11.31 19.79
CA ARG A 38 -13.96 -12.43 18.94
C ARG A 38 -13.36 -13.58 19.75
N MET A 39 -12.66 -13.30 20.84
CA MET A 39 -12.12 -14.35 21.70
C MET A 39 -13.22 -15.11 22.42
N ARG A 40 -14.30 -14.43 22.86
CA ARG A 40 -15.48 -15.11 23.46
C ARG A 40 -16.25 -15.96 22.45
N GLU A 41 -16.26 -15.57 21.17
CA GLU A 41 -16.85 -16.38 20.09
C GLU A 41 -16.06 -17.68 19.84
N ILE A 42 -14.73 -17.62 19.94
CA ILE A 42 -13.84 -18.75 19.64
C ILE A 42 -13.72 -19.73 20.82
N ASP A 43 -13.65 -19.20 22.05
CA ASP A 43 -13.54 -19.98 23.28
C ASP A 43 -14.69 -19.60 24.22
N PRO A 44 -15.84 -20.31 24.14
CA PRO A 44 -17.00 -20.05 24.97
C PRO A 44 -16.84 -20.58 26.41
N ALA A 45 -15.68 -21.13 26.78
CA ALA A 45 -15.47 -21.72 28.09
C ALA A 45 -15.66 -20.69 29.23
N PRO A 46 -16.20 -21.10 30.39
CA PRO A 46 -16.55 -20.21 31.50
C PRO A 46 -15.34 -19.65 32.27
N HIS A 47 -14.11 -20.00 31.88
CA HIS A 47 -12.91 -19.46 32.50
C HIS A 47 -12.62 -18.05 31.99
N SER A 48 -12.36 -17.12 32.91
CA SER A 48 -11.98 -15.75 32.57
C SER A 48 -10.75 -15.75 31.65
N LEU A 49 -10.91 -15.27 30.41
CA LEU A 49 -9.82 -15.09 29.46
C LEU A 49 -8.65 -14.32 30.11
N PRO A 50 -7.40 -14.80 29.99
CA PRO A 50 -6.27 -14.15 30.63
C PRO A 50 -6.07 -12.75 30.04
N LYS A 51 -6.24 -11.71 30.87
CA LYS A 51 -6.14 -10.28 30.51
C LYS A 51 -4.87 -9.96 29.71
N CYS A 52 -3.75 -10.57 30.08
CA CYS A 52 -2.46 -10.45 29.40
C CYS A 52 -2.53 -10.85 27.90
N LYS A 53 -3.28 -11.90 27.55
CA LYS A 53 -3.43 -12.37 26.16
C LYS A 53 -4.23 -11.37 25.33
N ILE A 54 -5.31 -10.82 25.89
CA ILE A 54 -6.13 -9.78 25.24
C ILE A 54 -5.28 -8.53 24.98
N ASP A 55 -4.50 -8.08 25.97
CA ASP A 55 -3.65 -6.90 25.83
C ASP A 55 -2.57 -7.09 24.76
N ARG A 56 -1.92 -8.26 24.72
CA ARG A 56 -0.94 -8.59 23.69
C ARG A 56 -1.56 -8.59 22.28
N LEU A 57 -2.72 -9.23 22.10
CA LEU A 57 -3.41 -9.25 20.80
C LEU A 57 -3.87 -7.85 20.39
N THR A 58 -4.39 -7.06 21.33
CA THR A 58 -4.79 -5.66 21.08
C THR A 58 -3.60 -4.84 20.59
N GLN A 59 -2.44 -4.99 21.24
CA GLN A 59 -1.20 -4.32 20.83
C GLN A 59 -0.72 -4.80 19.45
N GLN A 60 -0.75 -6.09 19.17
CA GLN A 60 -0.33 -6.65 17.88
C GLN A 60 -1.22 -6.17 16.74
N VAL A 61 -2.55 -6.19 16.91
CA VAL A 61 -3.51 -5.67 15.92
C VAL A 61 -3.31 -4.17 15.71
N GLY A 62 -3.11 -3.41 16.79
CA GLY A 62 -2.81 -1.98 16.71
C GLY A 62 -1.52 -1.72 15.93
N ALA A 63 -0.43 -2.40 16.28
CA ALA A 63 0.85 -2.27 15.58
C ALA A 63 0.73 -2.60 14.09
N LEU A 64 -0.01 -3.66 13.76
CA LEU A 64 -0.25 -4.08 12.38
C LEU A 64 -1.04 -3.04 11.58
N PHE A 65 -2.05 -2.42 12.20
CA PHE A 65 -2.84 -1.35 11.59
C PHE A 65 -1.98 -0.12 11.28
N PHE A 66 -1.19 0.34 12.27
CA PHE A 66 -0.30 1.49 12.08
C PHE A 66 0.79 1.23 11.03
N ALA A 67 1.39 0.02 11.03
CA ALA A 67 2.37 -0.36 10.03
C ALA A 67 1.80 -0.32 8.60
N SER A 68 0.55 -0.76 8.41
CA SER A 68 -0.09 -0.79 7.09
C SER A 68 -0.55 0.56 6.56
N SER A 69 -0.89 1.51 7.45
CA SER A 69 -1.65 2.70 7.09
C SER A 69 -0.94 3.65 6.13
N HIS A 70 0.39 3.72 6.15
CA HIS A 70 1.13 4.72 5.39
C HIS A 70 1.69 4.17 4.08
N GLN A 71 2.26 2.97 4.07
CA GLN A 71 3.11 2.51 2.97
C GLN A 71 2.37 2.40 1.62
N ILE A 72 1.14 1.88 1.61
CA ILE A 72 0.37 1.69 0.36
C ILE A 72 0.05 3.03 -0.30
N ARG A 73 -0.41 4.01 0.49
CA ARG A 73 -0.77 5.34 -0.01
C ARG A 73 0.45 6.04 -0.61
N MET A 74 1.60 5.91 0.04
CA MET A 74 2.86 6.52 -0.41
C MET A 74 3.32 5.88 -1.73
N ALA A 75 3.31 4.55 -1.81
CA ALA A 75 3.66 3.82 -3.04
C ALA A 75 2.77 4.23 -4.22
N LEU A 76 1.46 4.37 -3.99
CA LEU A 76 0.53 4.84 -5.02
C LEU A 76 0.85 6.27 -5.48
N VAL A 77 1.14 7.19 -4.54
CA VAL A 77 1.51 8.58 -4.89
C VAL A 77 2.78 8.61 -5.75
N TYR A 78 3.80 7.84 -5.39
CA TYR A 78 5.03 7.77 -6.18
C TYR A 78 4.81 7.12 -7.55
N ALA A 79 3.97 6.09 -7.62
CA ALA A 79 3.59 5.50 -8.91
C ALA A 79 2.89 6.52 -9.81
N ILE A 80 1.97 7.33 -9.25
CA ILE A 80 1.33 8.42 -9.99
C ILE A 80 2.36 9.48 -10.43
N TYR A 81 3.29 9.86 -9.57
CA TYR A 81 4.37 10.79 -9.95
C TYR A 81 5.20 10.24 -11.10
N SER A 82 5.57 8.96 -11.05
CA SER A 82 6.30 8.29 -12.13
C SER A 82 5.49 8.27 -13.42
N LEU A 83 4.18 8.03 -13.38
CA LEU A 83 3.33 8.10 -14.57
C LEU A 83 3.23 9.52 -15.14
N CYS A 84 3.22 10.54 -14.30
CA CYS A 84 3.21 11.93 -14.75
C CYS A 84 4.55 12.33 -15.40
N THR A 85 5.68 11.87 -14.87
CA THR A 85 7.01 12.20 -15.41
C THR A 85 7.45 11.32 -16.57
N HIS A 86 6.82 10.14 -16.73
CA HIS A 86 7.10 9.17 -17.79
C HIS A 86 5.80 8.79 -18.54
N PRO A 87 5.22 9.74 -19.30
CA PRO A 87 4.00 9.48 -20.06
C PRO A 87 4.17 8.35 -21.10
N GLU A 88 5.40 8.06 -21.53
CA GLU A 88 5.75 6.95 -22.43
C GLU A 88 5.33 5.57 -21.90
N TYR A 89 5.16 5.42 -20.59
CA TYR A 89 4.70 4.15 -20.00
C TYR A 89 3.19 3.96 -20.04
N VAL A 90 2.41 5.02 -20.25
CA VAL A 90 0.95 4.96 -20.13
C VAL A 90 0.34 4.07 -21.22
N GLU A 91 0.75 4.23 -22.47
CA GLU A 91 0.20 3.46 -23.59
C GLU A 91 0.60 1.97 -23.56
N PRO A 92 1.87 1.60 -23.32
CA PRO A 92 2.26 0.19 -23.14
C PRO A 92 1.50 -0.50 -22.00
N LEU A 93 1.38 0.17 -20.85
CA LEU A 93 0.63 -0.36 -19.70
C LEU A 93 -0.85 -0.54 -20.03
N ARG A 94 -1.44 0.38 -20.81
CA ARG A 94 -2.83 0.27 -21.25
C ARG A 94 -3.03 -0.92 -22.16
N SER A 95 -2.14 -1.13 -23.13
CA SER A 95 -2.17 -2.29 -24.03
C SER A 95 -2.12 -3.59 -23.23
N GLU A 96 -1.18 -3.71 -22.28
CA GLU A 96 -1.06 -4.88 -21.41
C GLU A 96 -2.35 -5.16 -20.62
N ILE A 97 -3.01 -4.11 -20.12
CA ILE A 97 -4.29 -4.22 -19.41
C ILE A 97 -5.40 -4.71 -20.33
N MET A 98 -5.51 -4.16 -21.55
CA MET A 98 -6.53 -4.55 -22.53
C MET A 98 -6.37 -6.02 -22.94
N ASP A 99 -5.14 -6.45 -23.19
CA ASP A 99 -4.79 -7.83 -23.55
C ASP A 99 -5.13 -8.84 -22.43
N MET A 100 -5.28 -8.37 -21.19
CA MET A 100 -5.68 -9.19 -20.04
C MET A 100 -7.20 -9.20 -19.82
N ILE A 101 -7.89 -8.10 -20.14
CA ILE A 101 -9.35 -7.96 -19.91
C ILE A 101 -10.16 -8.63 -21.03
N HIS A 102 -9.68 -8.58 -22.28
CA HIS A 102 -10.35 -9.18 -23.43
C HIS A 102 -9.53 -10.34 -24.03
N PRO A 103 -9.46 -11.51 -23.38
CA PRO A 103 -8.76 -12.67 -23.95
C PRO A 103 -9.47 -13.22 -25.20
N GLU A 104 -10.79 -13.01 -25.32
CA GLU A 104 -11.65 -13.71 -26.28
C GLU A 104 -11.78 -12.98 -27.62
N SER A 105 -11.72 -11.64 -27.64
CA SER A 105 -11.76 -10.82 -28.87
C SER A 105 -10.47 -10.86 -29.69
N ASN A 106 -9.36 -11.28 -29.07
CA ASN A 106 -8.05 -11.36 -29.73
C ASN A 106 -7.71 -12.80 -30.21
N GLY A 107 -8.68 -13.72 -30.18
CA GLY A 107 -8.49 -15.12 -30.59
C GLY A 107 -7.45 -15.89 -29.76
N TYR A 108 -7.12 -15.40 -28.58
CA TYR A 108 -5.91 -15.76 -27.85
C TYR A 108 -6.25 -16.72 -26.70
N PHE A 109 -6.48 -17.99 -27.02
CA PHE A 109 -6.25 -19.05 -26.03
C PHE A 109 -4.73 -19.14 -25.83
N PRO A 110 -4.17 -18.75 -24.66
CA PRO A 110 -2.72 -18.81 -24.49
C PRO A 110 -2.31 -20.28 -24.49
N ASN A 111 -1.44 -20.65 -25.43
CA ASN A 111 -0.79 -21.96 -25.46
C ASN A 111 -0.17 -22.24 -24.08
N ASP A 112 -0.06 -23.50 -23.65
CA ASP A 112 0.51 -23.83 -22.33
C ASP A 112 1.90 -23.18 -22.12
N GLU A 113 2.66 -22.98 -23.18
CA GLU A 113 3.94 -22.25 -23.21
C GLU A 113 3.79 -20.75 -22.97
N GLN A 114 2.80 -20.06 -23.57
CA GLN A 114 2.51 -18.65 -23.28
C GLN A 114 1.91 -18.47 -21.89
N ARG A 115 1.19 -19.47 -21.40
CA ARG A 115 0.74 -19.56 -20.00
C ARG A 115 1.92 -19.76 -19.06
N GLN A 116 2.93 -20.53 -19.47
CA GLN A 116 4.18 -20.73 -18.75
C GLN A 116 5.04 -19.46 -18.76
N LEU A 117 5.18 -18.79 -19.91
CA LEU A 117 5.85 -17.49 -20.04
C LEU A 117 5.12 -16.43 -19.22
N ARG A 118 3.78 -16.36 -19.25
CA ARG A 118 3.00 -15.49 -18.33
C ARG A 118 3.18 -15.87 -16.86
N LYS A 119 3.42 -17.15 -16.53
CA LYS A 119 3.82 -17.58 -15.18
C LYS A 119 5.27 -17.19 -14.84
N GLU A 120 6.17 -17.09 -15.82
CA GLU A 120 7.54 -16.61 -15.65
C GLU A 120 7.59 -15.08 -15.55
N PHE A 121 6.76 -14.37 -16.32
CA PHE A 121 6.46 -12.94 -16.20
C PHE A 121 5.57 -12.62 -14.99
N ARG A 122 5.16 -13.63 -14.19
CA ARG A 122 4.52 -13.41 -12.90
C ARG A 122 5.46 -12.53 -12.09
N THR A 123 4.98 -11.34 -11.81
CA THR A 123 5.79 -10.18 -11.43
C THR A 123 6.88 -10.48 -10.41
N LYS A 124 8.12 -10.51 -10.89
CA LYS A 124 9.39 -10.48 -10.10
C LYS A 124 9.42 -9.35 -9.06
N TYR A 125 8.48 -8.41 -9.18
CA TYR A 125 8.23 -7.34 -8.22
C TYR A 125 8.01 -7.85 -6.80
N THR A 126 7.29 -8.95 -6.57
CA THR A 126 7.06 -9.48 -5.20
C THR A 126 8.17 -10.40 -4.69
N ASP A 127 9.18 -10.67 -5.52
CA ASP A 127 10.30 -11.51 -5.12
C ASP A 127 11.26 -10.75 -4.23
N VAL A 128 11.90 -11.47 -3.31
CA VAL A 128 12.83 -10.87 -2.36
C VAL A 128 14.23 -11.14 -2.87
N SER A 129 14.94 -10.08 -3.23
CA SER A 129 16.32 -10.14 -3.70
C SER A 129 17.19 -9.22 -2.86
N ALA A 130 18.42 -9.65 -2.56
CA ALA A 130 19.41 -8.80 -1.91
C ALA A 130 19.85 -7.64 -2.82
N GLN A 131 19.75 -7.79 -4.14
CA GLN A 131 20.09 -6.76 -5.12
C GLN A 131 19.02 -5.66 -5.20
N CYS A 132 17.76 -5.99 -4.88
CA CYS A 132 16.64 -5.07 -4.87
C CYS A 132 15.81 -5.26 -3.59
N PRO A 133 16.22 -4.65 -2.46
CA PRO A 133 15.61 -4.86 -1.16
C PRO A 133 14.32 -4.05 -0.96
N TYR A 134 13.46 -3.95 -1.98
CA TYR A 134 12.20 -3.18 -1.91
C TYR A 134 11.28 -3.71 -0.78
N TRP A 135 11.24 -5.03 -0.58
CA TRP A 135 10.42 -5.69 0.43
C TRP A 135 11.18 -6.04 1.71
N GLU A 136 12.24 -5.29 2.05
CA GLU A 136 13.21 -5.62 3.11
C GLU A 136 14.12 -6.80 2.76
N SER A 137 14.95 -7.22 3.72
CA SER A 137 15.90 -8.32 3.58
C SER A 137 15.21 -9.68 3.33
N THR A 138 15.89 -10.55 2.57
CA THR A 138 15.51 -11.97 2.34
C THR A 138 15.24 -12.76 3.61
N LYS A 139 15.87 -12.40 4.73
CA LYS A 139 15.68 -13.07 6.03
C LYS A 139 14.38 -12.68 6.73
N LYS A 140 13.87 -11.47 6.49
CA LYS A 140 12.68 -10.91 7.16
C LYS A 140 11.88 -10.05 6.17
N PRO A 141 11.38 -10.62 5.07
CA PRO A 141 10.66 -9.84 4.08
C PRO A 141 9.31 -9.37 4.62
N CYS A 142 8.80 -8.29 4.05
CA CYS A 142 7.44 -7.84 4.33
C CYS A 142 6.45 -8.96 3.98
N PRO A 143 5.65 -9.46 4.95
CA PRO A 143 4.71 -10.55 4.71
C PRO A 143 3.52 -10.11 3.82
N ARG A 144 3.26 -8.79 3.72
CA ARG A 144 2.14 -8.23 2.95
C ARG A 144 2.48 -7.91 1.49
N ARG A 145 3.68 -8.25 1.01
CA ARG A 145 4.15 -7.87 -0.34
C ARG A 145 3.19 -8.21 -1.48
N TRP A 146 2.58 -9.40 -1.44
CA TRP A 146 1.59 -9.82 -2.44
C TRP A 146 0.33 -8.95 -2.39
N TYR A 147 -0.26 -8.82 -1.20
CA TYR A 147 -1.44 -7.98 -0.98
C TYR A 147 -1.21 -6.53 -1.44
N VAL A 148 -0.05 -5.96 -1.11
CA VAL A 148 0.30 -4.59 -1.51
C VAL A 148 0.45 -4.51 -3.03
N SER A 149 1.13 -5.47 -3.66
CA SER A 149 1.29 -5.50 -5.12
C SER A 149 -0.06 -5.57 -5.83
N ASP A 150 -0.95 -6.45 -5.38
CA ASP A 150 -2.27 -6.64 -5.99
C ASP A 150 -3.14 -5.39 -5.80
N THR A 151 -3.17 -4.82 -4.59
CA THR A 151 -3.92 -3.59 -4.30
C THR A 151 -3.40 -2.41 -5.14
N LEU A 152 -2.08 -2.29 -5.29
CA LEU A 152 -1.46 -1.23 -6.07
C LEU A 152 -1.78 -1.37 -7.56
N LYS A 153 -1.68 -2.60 -8.10
CA LYS A 153 -2.06 -2.89 -9.49
C LYS A 153 -3.53 -2.57 -9.74
N LEU A 154 -4.45 -2.98 -8.87
CA LEU A 154 -5.87 -2.66 -9.01
C LEU A 154 -6.12 -1.15 -9.05
N ALA A 155 -5.49 -0.39 -8.14
CA ALA A 155 -5.61 1.07 -8.12
C ALA A 155 -5.03 1.71 -9.40
N LEU A 156 -3.87 1.23 -9.87
CA LEU A 156 -3.22 1.74 -11.08
C LEU A 156 -3.99 1.39 -12.35
N VAL A 157 -4.52 0.17 -12.47
CA VAL A 157 -5.37 -0.24 -13.59
C VAL A 157 -6.58 0.68 -13.68
N HIS A 158 -7.27 0.91 -12.56
CA HIS A 158 -8.42 1.82 -12.54
C HIS A 158 -8.03 3.24 -12.94
N LEU A 159 -6.88 3.73 -12.46
CA LEU A 159 -6.39 5.07 -12.76
C LEU A 159 -6.00 5.23 -14.23
N ILE A 160 -5.19 4.33 -14.77
CA ILE A 160 -4.69 4.36 -16.15
C ILE A 160 -5.86 4.26 -17.14
N MET A 161 -6.82 3.37 -16.87
CA MET A 161 -7.95 3.13 -17.76
C MET A 161 -8.91 4.31 -17.80
N ASN A 162 -9.23 4.90 -16.65
CA ASN A 162 -10.33 5.86 -16.54
C ASN A 162 -9.89 7.33 -16.47
N TYR A 163 -8.62 7.60 -16.19
CA TYR A 163 -8.13 8.94 -15.92
C TYR A 163 -6.85 9.27 -16.70
N GLU A 164 -6.67 10.55 -16.98
CA GLU A 164 -5.40 11.14 -17.37
C GLU A 164 -4.90 11.97 -16.19
N VAL A 165 -3.65 11.76 -15.81
CA VAL A 165 -3.02 12.44 -14.68
C VAL A 165 -1.83 13.24 -15.15
N LYS A 166 -1.71 14.47 -14.67
CA LYS A 166 -0.57 15.36 -14.91
C LYS A 166 -0.20 16.10 -13.63
N LEU A 167 1.06 16.52 -13.52
CA LEU A 167 1.46 17.41 -12.44
C LEU A 167 1.02 18.84 -12.77
N ALA A 168 0.50 19.57 -11.79
CA ALA A 168 0.20 20.99 -11.99
C ALA A 168 1.46 21.84 -12.12
N ASP A 169 2.57 21.36 -11.55
CA ASP A 169 3.86 22.01 -11.53
C ASP A 169 4.95 20.92 -11.54
N GLU A 170 5.74 20.88 -12.61
CA GLU A 170 6.76 19.84 -12.82
C GLU A 170 8.09 20.14 -12.12
N GLU A 171 8.39 21.41 -11.88
CA GLU A 171 9.68 21.87 -11.36
C GLU A 171 9.73 21.83 -9.82
N THR A 172 8.58 21.94 -9.15
CA THR A 172 8.55 21.93 -7.68
C THR A 172 9.01 20.60 -7.07
N PRO A 173 9.80 20.64 -5.98
CA PRO A 173 10.26 19.43 -5.31
C PRO A 173 9.08 18.67 -4.68
N ARG A 174 8.82 17.46 -5.17
CA ARG A 174 7.63 16.65 -4.79
C ARG A 174 7.77 15.87 -3.50
N SER A 175 8.97 15.74 -2.97
CA SER A 175 9.25 14.95 -1.78
C SER A 175 10.28 15.60 -0.87
N PHE A 176 10.30 15.14 0.38
CA PHE A 176 11.32 15.47 1.37
C PHE A 176 11.68 14.23 2.16
N PHE A 177 12.90 14.20 2.71
CA PHE A 177 13.29 13.14 3.62
C PHE A 177 12.77 13.44 5.03
N TRP A 178 12.08 12.47 5.60
CA TRP A 178 11.67 12.49 7.00
C TRP A 178 12.31 11.31 7.72
N THR A 179 13.32 11.60 8.54
CA THR A 179 14.16 10.57 9.18
C THR A 179 14.78 9.64 8.14
N ALA A 180 14.22 8.44 7.91
CA ALA A 180 14.67 7.49 6.89
C ALA A 180 13.62 7.24 5.79
N ALA A 181 12.48 7.93 5.81
CA ALA A 181 11.43 7.78 4.80
C ALA A 181 11.47 8.93 3.79
N LEU A 182 11.35 8.62 2.50
CA LEU A 182 11.04 9.61 1.47
C LEU A 182 9.52 9.87 1.50
N VAL A 183 9.13 11.10 1.83
CA VAL A 183 7.73 11.49 2.05
C VAL A 183 7.29 12.45 0.94
N PRO A 184 6.15 12.21 0.27
CA PRO A 184 5.60 13.14 -0.70
C PRO A 184 5.09 14.39 0.00
N ARG A 185 5.22 15.54 -0.66
CA ARG A 185 4.68 16.80 -0.15
C ARG A 185 3.16 16.82 -0.33
N LEU A 186 2.47 17.26 0.71
CA LEU A 186 1.03 17.49 0.66
C LEU A 186 0.64 18.71 -0.19
N SER A 187 1.60 19.59 -0.48
CA SER A 187 1.40 20.78 -1.32
C SER A 187 1.45 20.47 -2.83
N THR A 188 1.92 19.28 -3.22
CA THR A 188 1.98 18.90 -4.64
C THR A 188 0.56 18.68 -5.17
N ARG A 189 0.23 19.38 -6.25
CA ARG A 189 -1.08 19.29 -6.90
C ARG A 189 -0.99 18.41 -8.14
N ILE A 190 -1.95 17.50 -8.27
CA ILE A 190 -2.10 16.61 -9.42
C ILE A 190 -3.39 17.01 -10.13
N LEU A 191 -3.30 17.24 -11.44
CA LEU A 191 -4.43 17.47 -12.31
C LEU A 191 -4.94 16.11 -12.76
N VAL A 192 -6.22 15.83 -12.50
CA VAL A 192 -6.87 14.57 -12.86
C VAL A 192 -8.02 14.89 -13.78
N ARG A 193 -7.98 14.35 -14.99
CA ARG A 193 -9.05 14.46 -15.99
C ARG A 193 -9.65 13.09 -16.20
N LYS A 194 -10.97 12.96 -16.09
CA LYS A 194 -11.67 11.73 -16.50
C LYS A 194 -11.51 11.58 -18.01
N ARG A 195 -11.12 10.39 -18.47
CA ARG A 195 -11.07 10.08 -19.89
C ARG A 195 -12.49 9.88 -20.41
N GLU A 196 -12.73 10.32 -21.65
CA GLU A 196 -13.93 9.93 -22.36
C GLU A 196 -13.83 8.44 -22.64
N HIS A 197 -14.86 7.70 -22.25
CA HIS A 197 -14.91 6.26 -22.41
C HIS A 197 -15.09 5.98 -23.90
N THR A 198 -13.99 5.86 -24.65
CA THR A 198 -14.06 5.17 -25.94
C THR A 198 -14.55 3.77 -25.60
N GLU A 199 -15.69 3.40 -26.18
CA GLU A 199 -16.38 2.13 -25.94
C GLU A 199 -15.43 0.95 -26.20
N TYR A 200 -14.75 0.46 -25.16
CA TYR A 200 -14.14 -0.87 -25.14
C TYR A 200 -15.21 -1.96 -24.94
N THR A 201 -16.48 -1.55 -24.86
CA THR A 201 -17.68 -2.38 -24.86
C THR A 201 -18.37 -2.22 -26.21
N LYS A 202 -17.74 -2.73 -27.27
CA LYS A 202 -18.42 -2.99 -28.54
C LYS A 202 -18.20 -4.46 -28.90
N GLU A 203 -19.35 -5.14 -28.94
CA GLU A 203 -19.63 -6.50 -29.41
C GLU A 203 -19.32 -7.66 -28.46
#